data_AF-A0A960U247-F1
#
_entry.id   AF-A0A960U247-F1
#
_cell.length_a   1.000
_cell.length_b   1.000
_cell.length_c   1.000
_cell.angle_alpha   90.00
_cell.angle_beta   90.00
_cell.angle_gamma   90.00
#
_symmetry.space_group_name_H-M   'P 1'
#
loop_
_entity.id
_entity.type
_entity.pdbx_description
1 polymer ?
#
loop_
_entity_poly.entity_id
_entity_poly.type
_entity_poly.pdbx_seq_one_letter_code
_entity_poly.pdbx_strand_id
1 'polypeptide(L)'
;DDIRPIKIKGNRAPRIEPGVHGLILDNGDHRTYLPGPVFVHKGWAVEADGRSDRREKILVELGELAGTGANGWKEHPLFRFRTESALQIAEDIKPELLYRGNQAITSYTVQDLQDAATRAGQYLLRSVDDDGRFVADMDPTHDVESDDATIDPYHHAKALYAIATLVRYSGQLATLEQARTPLRWLNERIQPLFLQPELLGVNYMGNAVTTTNAMSLMALAQLPRQQLEIVGVAQVNRLAHTLVDLQDDDGSFYPSYYHRLTHLRTSAKSTSVAAHATLALARYYGVNKTAEWIIAARRGADYLIEEFERTGDADPWSLQAVAEVDLQAPDEKLESAVFAMADGIMGEQYTPEDRDYLDYTGGFKNNRPPRTLSAALRAEALIAAFKVAKKAGKPTHELAERVLMATAFLLNAQYHVGNGYYLRRPEEAYGAVRYSLIDPTIDVDEISHAMIVYCQAFDVLWERSQGPGAPDLPDDDNDTTRGDETATTETGP
;
A
#
# COMPACT_ATOMS: atom_id res chain seq x y z
N ASP A 1 -27.29 8.73 33.04
CA ASP A 1 -28.52 9.56 33.06
C ASP A 1 -28.54 10.76 32.12
N ASP A 2 -27.67 10.88 31.11
CA ASP A 2 -27.85 11.92 30.07
C ASP A 2 -27.50 11.38 28.65
N ILE A 3 -28.06 10.21 28.30
CA ILE A 3 -27.96 9.66 26.94
C ILE A 3 -29.03 10.36 26.09
N ARG A 4 -28.61 11.36 25.31
CA ARG A 4 -29.50 12.11 24.42
C ARG A 4 -29.56 11.47 23.03
N PRO A 5 -30.74 11.39 22.40
CA PRO A 5 -30.84 10.92 21.03
C PRO A 5 -29.99 11.76 20.07
N ILE A 6 -29.35 11.08 19.13
CA ILE A 6 -28.67 11.67 17.97
C ILE A 6 -29.75 12.34 17.13
N LYS A 7 -29.77 13.67 17.11
CA LYS A 7 -30.59 14.40 16.14
C LYS A 7 -29.92 14.33 14.78
N ILE A 8 -30.52 13.58 13.86
CA ILE A 8 -30.11 13.56 12.45
C ILE A 8 -30.85 14.70 11.76
N LYS A 9 -30.22 15.89 11.65
CA LYS A 9 -30.76 17.01 10.87
C LYS A 9 -29.90 17.23 9.62
N GLY A 10 -30.44 16.88 8.45
CA GLY A 10 -29.70 16.96 7.17
C GLY A 10 -28.36 16.23 7.21
N ASN A 11 -27.34 16.75 6.52
CA ASN A 11 -25.98 16.18 6.50
C ASN A 11 -25.18 16.40 7.79
N ARG A 12 -25.74 17.00 8.85
CA ARG A 12 -25.03 17.30 10.10
C ARG A 12 -25.63 16.51 11.27
N ALA A 13 -25.36 15.21 11.30
CA ALA A 13 -25.55 14.40 12.50
C ALA A 13 -24.26 14.37 13.34
N PRO A 14 -24.36 14.05 14.65
CA PRO A 14 -23.20 13.67 15.48
C PRO A 14 -22.28 12.70 14.75
N ARG A 15 -20.97 12.95 14.81
CA ARG A 15 -19.95 12.16 14.12
C ARG A 15 -19.94 10.72 14.67
N ILE A 16 -20.44 9.78 13.88
CA ILE A 16 -20.32 8.34 14.13
C ILE A 16 -18.98 7.91 13.54
N GLU A 17 -18.23 7.14 14.31
CA GLU A 17 -16.93 6.66 13.90
C GLU A 17 -17.01 5.14 13.83
N PRO A 18 -16.97 4.53 12.63
CA PRO A 18 -17.12 3.09 12.49
C PRO A 18 -16.02 2.32 13.23
N GLY A 19 -16.35 1.18 13.83
CA GLY A 19 -15.43 0.41 14.68
C GLY A 19 -15.27 0.96 16.11
N VAL A 20 -15.46 2.26 16.37
CA VAL A 20 -15.31 2.88 17.70
C VAL A 20 -16.66 3.13 18.37
N HIS A 21 -17.62 3.63 17.60
CA HIS A 21 -18.96 3.93 18.09
C HIS A 21 -19.93 2.84 17.63
N GLY A 22 -20.72 2.29 18.54
CA GLY A 22 -21.91 1.51 18.22
C GLY A 22 -23.17 2.38 18.16
N LEU A 23 -24.25 1.81 17.65
CA LEU A 23 -25.55 2.46 17.53
C LEU A 23 -26.64 1.71 18.29
N ILE A 24 -27.59 2.45 18.85
CA ILE A 24 -28.79 1.91 19.49
C ILE A 24 -30.00 2.49 18.78
N LEU A 25 -30.93 1.64 18.34
CA LEU A 25 -32.26 2.06 17.92
C LEU A 25 -33.28 1.64 18.98
N ASP A 26 -34.02 2.60 19.51
CA ASP A 26 -35.08 2.38 20.50
C ASP A 26 -36.43 2.53 19.82
N ASN A 27 -37.12 1.42 19.56
CA ASN A 27 -38.41 1.45 18.86
C ASN A 27 -39.61 1.64 19.81
N GLY A 28 -39.37 1.79 21.11
CA GLY A 28 -40.39 1.89 22.16
C GLY A 28 -40.70 0.56 22.86
N ASP A 29 -40.54 -0.57 22.16
CA ASP A 29 -40.77 -1.91 22.71
C ASP A 29 -39.46 -2.56 23.18
N HIS A 30 -38.39 -2.41 22.40
CA HIS A 30 -37.05 -2.89 22.71
C HIS A 30 -35.96 -1.96 22.18
N ARG A 31 -34.74 -2.16 22.71
CA ARG A 31 -33.53 -1.47 22.23
C ARG A 31 -32.65 -2.45 21.47
N THR A 32 -32.42 -2.14 20.20
CA THR A 32 -31.52 -2.91 19.33
C THR A 32 -30.14 -2.29 19.35
N TYR A 33 -29.14 -3.09 19.69
CA TYR A 33 -27.74 -2.65 19.78
C TYR A 33 -26.98 -3.18 18.58
N LEU A 34 -26.25 -2.30 17.91
CA LEU A 34 -25.31 -2.65 16.86
C LEU A 34 -23.91 -2.13 17.23
N PRO A 35 -23.07 -2.99 17.83
CA PRO A 35 -21.72 -2.61 18.28
C PRO A 35 -20.81 -2.18 17.12
N GLY A 36 -19.94 -1.21 17.36
CA GLY A 36 -19.00 -0.67 16.38
C GLY A 36 -18.16 -1.70 15.62
N PRO A 37 -17.54 -2.70 16.28
CA PRO A 37 -16.73 -3.71 15.59
C PRO A 37 -17.52 -4.56 14.60
N VAL A 38 -18.84 -4.74 14.79
CA VAL A 38 -19.69 -5.48 13.85
C VAL A 38 -19.70 -4.81 12.48
N PHE A 39 -19.56 -3.49 12.42
CA PHE A 39 -19.45 -2.76 11.15
C PHE A 39 -18.25 -3.21 10.31
N VAL A 40 -17.13 -3.49 10.98
CA VAL A 40 -15.89 -3.93 10.35
C VAL A 40 -16.00 -5.41 9.98
N HIS A 41 -16.51 -6.24 10.90
CA HIS A 41 -16.56 -7.69 10.72
C HIS A 41 -17.53 -8.14 9.63
N LYS A 42 -18.64 -7.42 9.46
CA LYS A 42 -19.64 -7.75 8.44
C LYS A 42 -19.20 -7.42 7.03
N GLY A 43 -18.01 -6.84 6.85
CA GLY A 43 -17.52 -6.43 5.55
C GLY A 43 -18.58 -5.67 4.79
N TRP A 44 -19.25 -4.73 5.47
CA TRP A 44 -20.17 -3.79 4.82
C TRP A 44 -19.34 -2.84 3.99
N ALA A 45 -18.87 -3.43 2.88
CA ALA A 45 -17.85 -2.95 2.01
C ALA A 45 -18.32 -1.64 1.39
N VAL A 46 -17.31 -0.84 1.15
CA VAL A 46 -17.40 0.41 0.45
C VAL A 46 -17.55 0.06 -1.03
N GLU A 47 -18.73 0.23 -1.62
CA GLU A 47 -18.73 0.49 -3.07
C GLU A 47 -17.96 1.80 -3.30
N ALA A 48 -17.06 1.76 -4.28
CA ALA A 48 -15.97 2.72 -4.55
C ALA A 48 -16.45 4.15 -4.88
N ASP A 49 -17.76 4.38 -4.91
CA ASP A 49 -18.40 5.48 -5.62
C ASP A 49 -18.77 6.69 -4.74
N GLY A 50 -18.41 6.66 -3.44
CA GLY A 50 -18.36 7.88 -2.64
C GLY A 50 -19.67 8.37 -1.99
N ARG A 51 -19.57 8.55 -0.66
CA ARG A 51 -20.17 9.66 0.11
C ARG A 51 -21.71 9.85 0.09
N SER A 52 -22.46 8.81 0.43
CA SER A 52 -23.73 8.92 1.20
C SER A 52 -24.21 7.56 1.72
N ASP A 53 -23.81 6.49 1.05
CA ASP A 53 -24.50 5.19 1.13
C ASP A 53 -24.16 4.36 2.39
N ARG A 54 -22.93 4.44 2.90
CA ARG A 54 -22.46 3.57 4.02
C ARG A 54 -23.24 3.75 5.32
N ARG A 55 -23.52 5.00 5.66
CA ARG A 55 -24.26 5.33 6.88
C ARG A 55 -25.70 4.86 6.75
N GLU A 56 -26.29 5.03 5.56
CA GLU A 56 -27.66 4.58 5.31
C GLU A 56 -27.72 3.05 5.35
N LYS A 57 -26.79 2.30 4.74
CA LYS A 57 -26.70 0.84 4.85
C LYS A 57 -26.63 0.35 6.31
N ILE A 58 -25.79 0.96 7.16
CA ILE A 58 -25.71 0.63 8.60
C ILE A 58 -27.05 0.91 9.31
N LEU A 59 -27.70 2.03 9.00
CA LEU A 59 -28.96 2.41 9.62
C LEU A 59 -30.14 1.55 9.12
N VAL A 60 -30.12 1.16 7.85
CA VAL A 60 -31.04 0.21 7.22
C VAL A 60 -30.97 -1.12 7.94
N GLU A 61 -29.77 -1.69 8.08
CA GLU A 61 -29.57 -2.93 8.82
C GLU A 61 -30.04 -2.81 10.26
N LEU A 62 -29.68 -1.71 10.95
CA LEU A 62 -30.14 -1.49 12.31
C LEU A 62 -31.68 -1.45 12.39
N GLY A 63 -32.34 -0.90 11.38
CA GLY A 63 -33.80 -0.90 11.24
C GLY A 63 -34.37 -2.29 11.02
N GLU A 64 -33.76 -3.10 10.15
CA GLU A 64 -34.11 -4.51 9.91
C GLU A 64 -33.93 -5.36 11.18
N LEU A 65 -32.77 -5.26 11.84
CA LEU A 65 -32.48 -5.94 13.12
C LEU A 65 -33.43 -5.52 14.24
N ALA A 66 -33.92 -4.27 14.20
CA ALA A 66 -34.91 -3.79 15.16
C ALA A 66 -36.35 -4.21 14.84
N GLY A 67 -36.60 -4.89 13.72
CA GLY A 67 -37.94 -5.25 13.27
C GLY A 67 -38.78 -4.06 12.81
N THR A 68 -38.13 -2.92 12.52
CA THR A 68 -38.78 -1.68 12.06
C THR A 68 -38.67 -1.48 10.55
N GLY A 69 -37.98 -2.42 9.86
CA GLY A 69 -37.68 -2.37 8.43
C GLY A 69 -36.58 -1.36 8.07
N ALA A 70 -36.14 -1.40 6.81
CA ALA A 70 -35.02 -0.61 6.28
C ALA A 70 -35.06 0.90 6.56
N ASN A 71 -36.25 1.49 6.71
CA ASN A 71 -36.40 2.93 6.97
C ASN A 71 -36.90 3.25 8.39
N GLY A 72 -37.18 2.25 9.22
CA GLY A 72 -37.74 2.46 10.55
C GLY A 72 -36.84 3.29 11.47
N TRP A 73 -35.53 3.29 11.23
CA TRP A 73 -34.58 4.13 11.96
C TRP A 73 -34.87 5.63 11.86
N LYS A 74 -35.63 6.10 10.86
CA LYS A 74 -36.01 7.51 10.66
C LYS A 74 -37.09 7.95 11.66
N GLU A 75 -37.85 7.02 12.21
CA GLU A 75 -39.04 7.27 13.05
C GLU A 75 -38.75 7.06 14.55
N HIS A 76 -37.61 6.45 14.86
CA HIS A 76 -37.26 6.02 16.21
C HIS A 76 -36.01 6.74 16.74
N PRO A 77 -35.92 6.98 18.06
CA PRO A 77 -34.71 7.53 18.68
C PRO A 77 -33.46 6.68 18.40
N LEU A 78 -32.46 7.31 17.79
CA LEU A 78 -31.13 6.73 17.58
C LEU A 78 -30.16 7.25 18.65
N PHE A 79 -29.35 6.37 19.22
CA PHE A 79 -28.27 6.74 20.15
C PHE A 79 -26.93 6.19 19.65
N ARG A 80 -25.83 6.77 20.15
CA ARG A 80 -24.48 6.22 19.99
C ARG A 80 -23.92 5.85 21.34
N PHE A 81 -23.07 4.83 21.36
CA PHE A 81 -22.27 4.46 22.50
C PHE A 81 -20.86 4.14 22.04
N ARG A 82 -19.89 4.16 22.95
CA ARG A 82 -18.53 3.70 22.68
C ARG A 82 -18.46 2.21 22.93
N THR A 83 -17.82 1.48 22.03
CA THR A 83 -17.56 0.05 22.21
C THR A 83 -16.16 -0.20 22.74
N GLU A 84 -16.06 -1.17 23.63
CA GLU A 84 -14.82 -1.81 24.04
C GLU A 84 -14.93 -3.29 23.69
N SER A 85 -13.84 -3.87 23.20
CA SER A 85 -13.78 -5.26 22.76
C SER A 85 -12.51 -5.88 23.32
N ALA A 86 -12.55 -7.17 23.61
CA ALA A 86 -11.38 -7.94 24.02
C ALA A 86 -11.35 -9.29 23.29
N LEU A 87 -10.15 -9.77 22.96
CA LEU A 87 -9.94 -11.10 22.39
C LEU A 87 -9.33 -12.01 23.44
N GLN A 88 -9.93 -13.18 23.63
CA GLN A 88 -9.38 -14.24 24.47
C GLN A 88 -9.20 -15.49 23.61
N ILE A 89 -7.95 -15.84 23.34
CA ILE A 89 -7.60 -16.95 22.44
C ILE A 89 -7.70 -18.33 23.11
N ALA A 90 -7.65 -18.40 24.44
CA ALA A 90 -7.87 -19.60 25.24
C ALA A 90 -8.36 -19.24 26.66
N GLU A 91 -9.05 -20.18 27.34
CA GLU A 91 -9.66 -19.93 28.66
C GLU A 91 -8.64 -19.50 29.74
N ASP A 92 -7.40 -19.99 29.63
CA ASP A 92 -6.29 -19.72 30.54
C ASP A 92 -5.46 -18.48 30.16
N ILE A 93 -5.69 -17.92 28.97
CA ILE A 93 -5.00 -16.73 28.48
C ILE A 93 -5.83 -15.49 28.81
N LYS A 94 -5.20 -14.48 29.41
CA LYS A 94 -5.86 -13.22 29.77
C LYS A 94 -6.42 -12.53 28.51
N PRO A 95 -7.68 -12.03 28.53
CA PRO A 95 -8.22 -11.26 27.42
C PRO A 95 -7.38 -10.01 27.13
N GLU A 96 -7.07 -9.77 25.86
CA GLU A 96 -6.40 -8.57 25.39
C GLU A 96 -7.41 -7.55 24.86
N LEU A 97 -7.25 -6.29 25.25
CA LEU A 97 -8.11 -5.22 24.77
C LEU A 97 -7.83 -4.92 23.29
N LEU A 98 -8.90 -4.83 22.52
CA LEU A 98 -8.88 -4.53 21.09
C LEU A 98 -9.34 -3.09 20.84
N TYR A 99 -8.75 -2.45 19.84
CA TYR A 99 -9.19 -1.16 19.32
C TYR A 99 -9.82 -1.37 17.94
N ARG A 100 -11.10 -1.02 17.78
CA ARG A 100 -11.92 -1.36 16.60
C ARG A 100 -11.91 -2.85 16.21
N GLY A 101 -11.85 -3.74 17.21
CA GLY A 101 -11.72 -5.18 16.94
C GLY A 101 -10.32 -5.62 16.50
N ASN A 102 -9.31 -4.77 16.60
CA ASN A 102 -7.94 -5.12 16.25
C ASN A 102 -7.02 -5.11 17.48
N GLN A 103 -6.12 -6.09 17.54
CA GLN A 103 -4.94 -6.00 18.40
C GLN A 103 -4.00 -4.93 17.82
N ALA A 104 -3.69 -3.89 18.59
CA ALA A 104 -2.87 -2.78 18.11
C ALA A 104 -1.38 -3.14 18.18
N ILE A 105 -0.68 -3.01 17.06
CA ILE A 105 0.79 -3.07 17.01
C ILE A 105 1.31 -1.69 17.41
N THR A 106 1.89 -1.58 18.61
CA THR A 106 2.41 -0.33 19.18
C THR A 106 3.91 -0.17 19.01
N SER A 107 4.62 -1.28 18.78
CA SER A 107 6.05 -1.35 18.48
C SER A 107 6.32 -2.54 17.57
N TYR A 108 7.38 -2.46 16.79
CA TYR A 108 7.82 -3.55 15.92
C TYR A 108 9.35 -3.51 15.78
N THR A 109 9.88 -4.68 15.46
CA THR A 109 11.31 -4.94 15.26
C THR A 109 11.63 -5.06 13.77
N VAL A 110 12.92 -5.21 13.47
CA VAL A 110 13.38 -5.56 12.13
C VAL A 110 12.81 -6.91 11.66
N GLN A 111 12.72 -7.89 12.55
CA GLN A 111 12.16 -9.20 12.22
C GLN A 111 10.68 -9.10 11.86
N ASP A 112 9.91 -8.27 12.57
CA ASP A 112 8.48 -8.07 12.26
C ASP A 112 8.28 -7.52 10.84
N LEU A 113 9.15 -6.62 10.37
CA LEU A 113 9.11 -6.09 9.00
C LEU A 113 9.46 -7.15 7.96
N GLN A 114 10.48 -7.97 8.24
CA GLN A 114 10.87 -9.07 7.35
C GLN A 114 9.73 -10.09 7.23
N ASP A 115 9.15 -10.48 8.37
CA ASP A 115 8.03 -11.41 8.41
C ASP A 115 6.79 -10.84 7.71
N ALA A 116 6.49 -9.56 7.91
CA ALA A 116 5.39 -8.89 7.25
C ALA A 116 5.58 -8.85 5.72
N ALA A 117 6.78 -8.53 5.25
CA ALA A 117 7.12 -8.53 3.83
C ALA A 117 7.03 -9.94 3.24
N THR A 118 7.57 -10.95 3.92
CA THR A 118 7.51 -12.35 3.49
C THR A 118 6.07 -12.85 3.42
N ARG A 119 5.24 -12.60 4.45
CA ARG A 119 3.83 -13.00 4.44
C ARG A 119 3.04 -12.31 3.32
N ALA A 120 3.30 -11.03 3.05
CA ALA A 120 2.67 -10.31 1.94
C ALA A 120 3.05 -10.93 0.58
N GLY A 121 4.32 -11.28 0.39
CA GLY A 121 4.77 -11.97 -0.83
C GLY A 121 4.18 -13.36 -0.98
N GLN A 122 4.06 -14.10 0.12
CA GLN A 122 3.39 -15.41 0.13
C GLN A 122 1.90 -15.29 -0.20
N TYR A 123 1.21 -14.26 0.28
CA TYR A 123 -0.17 -14.00 -0.13
C TYR A 123 -0.24 -13.77 -1.63
N LEU A 124 0.53 -12.81 -2.17
CA LEU A 124 0.53 -12.50 -3.61
C LEU A 124 0.76 -13.75 -4.47
N LEU A 125 1.71 -14.62 -4.08
CA LEU A 125 2.03 -15.84 -4.83
C LEU A 125 0.95 -16.92 -4.74
N ARG A 126 0.18 -16.97 -3.64
CA ARG A 126 -0.99 -17.87 -3.54
C ARG A 126 -2.20 -17.30 -4.28
N SER A 127 -2.29 -15.98 -4.40
CA SER A 127 -3.35 -15.25 -5.12
C SER A 127 -3.02 -15.10 -6.60
N VAL A 128 -2.56 -16.17 -7.24
CA VAL A 128 -2.30 -16.27 -8.68
C VAL A 128 -3.22 -17.34 -9.26
N ASP A 129 -3.98 -16.99 -10.29
CA ASP A 129 -4.82 -17.94 -11.02
C ASP A 129 -3.99 -18.89 -11.92
N ASP A 130 -4.63 -19.94 -12.43
CA ASP A 130 -3.97 -20.94 -13.28
C ASP A 130 -3.35 -20.34 -14.57
N ASP A 131 -3.86 -19.20 -15.03
CA ASP A 131 -3.40 -18.48 -16.21
C ASP A 131 -2.28 -17.46 -15.91
N GLY A 132 -1.88 -17.30 -14.64
CA GLY A 132 -0.79 -16.41 -14.19
C GLY A 132 -1.22 -14.98 -13.84
N ARG A 133 -2.51 -14.68 -13.77
CA ARG A 133 -3.01 -13.39 -13.29
C ARG A 133 -3.02 -13.38 -11.77
N PHE A 134 -2.68 -12.25 -11.17
CA PHE A 134 -3.02 -12.04 -9.76
C PHE A 134 -4.53 -11.80 -9.61
N VAL A 135 -5.09 -12.24 -8.50
CA VAL A 135 -6.45 -11.84 -8.07
C VAL A 135 -6.40 -10.34 -7.76
N ALA A 136 -7.27 -9.55 -8.40
CA ALA A 136 -7.29 -8.10 -8.25
C ALA A 136 -7.85 -7.70 -6.89
N ASP A 137 -9.07 -8.16 -6.59
CA ASP A 137 -9.81 -7.82 -5.39
C ASP A 137 -10.47 -9.05 -4.75
N MET A 138 -10.42 -9.11 -3.41
CA MET A 138 -11.02 -10.17 -2.60
C MET A 138 -11.77 -9.58 -1.41
N ASP A 139 -13.00 -10.04 -1.18
CA ASP A 139 -13.72 -9.85 0.07
C ASP A 139 -13.56 -11.10 0.98
N PRO A 140 -12.62 -11.06 1.95
CA PRO A 140 -12.35 -12.20 2.82
C PRO A 140 -13.44 -12.42 3.87
N THR A 141 -14.40 -11.50 4.04
CA THR A 141 -15.51 -11.68 4.98
C THR A 141 -16.59 -12.59 4.42
N HIS A 142 -16.85 -12.49 3.12
CA HIS A 142 -17.83 -13.31 2.42
C HIS A 142 -17.20 -14.50 1.68
N ASP A 143 -15.87 -14.49 1.51
CA ASP A 143 -15.12 -15.45 0.68
C ASP A 143 -15.54 -15.32 -0.80
N VAL A 144 -15.51 -14.07 -1.30
CA VAL A 144 -15.94 -13.70 -2.64
C VAL A 144 -14.84 -12.89 -3.33
N GLU A 145 -14.37 -13.36 -4.48
CA GLU A 145 -13.57 -12.59 -5.43
C GLU A 145 -14.48 -11.64 -6.20
N SER A 146 -14.01 -10.45 -6.57
CA SER A 146 -14.84 -9.50 -7.33
C SER A 146 -15.24 -10.07 -8.70
N ASP A 147 -16.54 -10.00 -9.02
CA ASP A 147 -17.10 -10.45 -10.32
C ASP A 147 -16.67 -9.58 -11.52
N ASP A 148 -16.06 -8.40 -11.30
CA ASP A 148 -15.76 -7.41 -12.33
C ASP A 148 -14.30 -6.92 -12.32
N ALA A 149 -13.79 -6.68 -13.53
CA ALA A 149 -12.42 -6.39 -13.96
C ALA A 149 -11.36 -7.47 -13.65
N THR A 150 -11.12 -8.34 -14.64
CA THR A 150 -9.83 -9.02 -14.81
C THR A 150 -8.68 -8.07 -14.51
N ILE A 151 -7.70 -8.49 -13.70
CA ILE A 151 -6.55 -7.64 -13.38
C ILE A 151 -5.95 -7.00 -14.63
N ASP A 152 -5.82 -5.68 -14.61
CA ASP A 152 -5.17 -4.98 -15.70
C ASP A 152 -3.64 -5.10 -15.59
N PRO A 153 -2.90 -4.91 -16.69
CA PRO A 153 -1.46 -5.11 -16.67
C PRO A 153 -0.68 -4.13 -15.81
N TYR A 154 -1.23 -2.97 -15.43
CA TYR A 154 -0.55 -2.03 -14.52
C TYR A 154 -0.49 -2.62 -13.11
N HIS A 155 -1.62 -3.07 -12.55
CA HIS A 155 -1.66 -3.69 -11.24
C HIS A 155 -0.90 -5.03 -11.22
N HIS A 156 -0.96 -5.79 -12.31
CA HIS A 156 -0.16 -7.02 -12.47
C HIS A 156 1.35 -6.73 -12.40
N ALA A 157 1.82 -5.73 -13.17
CA ALA A 157 3.22 -5.31 -13.14
C ALA A 157 3.63 -4.75 -11.77
N LYS A 158 2.73 -4.07 -11.05
CA LYS A 158 2.97 -3.58 -9.69
C LYS A 158 3.21 -4.73 -8.71
N ALA A 159 2.40 -5.78 -8.74
CA ALA A 159 2.60 -6.98 -7.92
C ALA A 159 3.93 -7.66 -8.22
N LEU A 160 4.29 -7.81 -9.51
CA LEU A 160 5.61 -8.32 -9.92
C LEU A 160 6.76 -7.44 -9.43
N TYR A 161 6.62 -6.11 -9.51
CA TYR A 161 7.60 -5.16 -9.00
C TYR A 161 7.78 -5.31 -7.47
N ALA A 162 6.69 -5.51 -6.74
CA ALA A 162 6.74 -5.74 -5.31
C ALA A 162 7.44 -7.07 -4.98
N ILE A 163 7.12 -8.17 -5.68
CA ILE A 163 7.80 -9.47 -5.51
C ILE A 163 9.30 -9.35 -5.82
N ALA A 164 9.66 -8.66 -6.90
CA ALA A 164 11.07 -8.42 -7.23
C ALA A 164 11.78 -7.60 -6.14
N THR A 165 11.09 -6.63 -5.54
CA THR A 165 11.59 -5.88 -4.38
C THR A 165 11.85 -6.81 -3.19
N LEU A 166 10.88 -7.66 -2.82
CA LEU A 166 11.04 -8.63 -1.74
C LEU A 166 12.26 -9.53 -1.97
N VAL A 167 12.46 -10.03 -3.18
CA VAL A 167 13.58 -10.92 -3.49
C VAL A 167 14.92 -10.20 -3.36
N ARG A 168 15.00 -8.93 -3.80
CA ARG A 168 16.21 -8.13 -3.64
C ARG A 168 16.57 -7.88 -2.17
N TYR A 169 15.58 -7.74 -1.29
CA TYR A 169 15.82 -7.51 0.15
C TYR A 169 16.07 -8.81 0.92
N SER A 170 15.31 -9.87 0.63
CA SER A 170 15.37 -11.14 1.38
C SER A 170 16.42 -12.12 0.84
N GLY A 171 16.87 -11.96 -0.40
CA GLY A 171 17.70 -12.94 -1.11
C GLY A 171 16.98 -14.25 -1.45
N GLN A 172 15.68 -14.36 -1.20
CA GLN A 172 14.89 -15.59 -1.42
C GLN A 172 14.57 -15.79 -2.91
N LEU A 173 15.54 -16.27 -3.68
CA LEU A 173 15.38 -16.51 -5.13
C LEU A 173 14.25 -17.50 -5.47
N ALA A 174 13.93 -18.44 -4.57
CA ALA A 174 12.82 -19.37 -4.75
C ALA A 174 11.45 -18.68 -4.91
N THR A 175 11.31 -17.46 -4.38
CA THR A 175 10.12 -16.62 -4.56
C THR A 175 9.96 -16.18 -6.02
N LEU A 176 11.07 -15.97 -6.77
CA LEU A 176 11.00 -15.65 -8.20
C LEU A 176 10.58 -16.83 -9.07
N GLU A 177 10.96 -18.06 -8.69
CA GLU A 177 10.53 -19.25 -9.43
C GLU A 177 9.01 -19.42 -9.38
N GLN A 178 8.39 -19.11 -8.23
CA GLN A 178 6.93 -19.10 -8.09
C GLN A 178 6.29 -17.97 -8.90
N ALA A 179 6.98 -16.84 -9.08
CA ALA A 179 6.52 -15.72 -9.91
C ALA A 179 6.70 -15.93 -11.42
N ARG A 180 7.17 -17.10 -11.88
CA ARG A 180 7.46 -17.36 -13.29
C ARG A 180 6.22 -17.34 -14.18
N THR A 181 5.10 -17.89 -13.72
CA THR A 181 3.84 -17.90 -14.48
C THR A 181 3.27 -16.49 -14.60
N PRO A 182 3.17 -15.69 -13.52
CA PRO A 182 2.84 -14.27 -13.64
C PRO A 182 3.78 -13.47 -14.55
N LEU A 183 5.09 -13.69 -14.46
CA LEU A 183 6.04 -13.00 -15.33
C LEU A 183 5.80 -13.32 -16.81
N ARG A 184 5.48 -14.58 -17.14
CA ARG A 184 5.13 -14.97 -18.52
C ARG A 184 3.88 -14.24 -19.01
N TRP A 185 2.85 -14.14 -18.18
CA TRP A 185 1.61 -13.44 -18.52
C TRP A 185 1.85 -11.98 -18.90
N LEU A 186 2.72 -11.28 -18.17
CA LEU A 186 3.11 -9.91 -18.49
C LEU A 186 3.93 -9.87 -19.79
N ASN A 187 4.88 -10.79 -19.95
CA ASN A 187 5.77 -10.84 -21.11
C ASN A 187 5.00 -11.03 -22.43
N GLU A 188 3.98 -11.89 -22.45
CA GLU A 188 3.15 -12.15 -23.64
C GLU A 188 2.36 -10.91 -24.13
N ARG A 189 2.18 -9.92 -23.26
CA ARG A 189 1.51 -8.65 -23.58
C ARG A 189 2.46 -7.56 -24.05
N ILE A 190 3.76 -7.76 -23.90
CA ILE A 190 4.77 -6.85 -24.44
C ILE A 190 4.90 -7.14 -25.93
N GLN A 191 4.31 -6.27 -26.74
CA GLN A 191 4.16 -6.48 -28.18
C GLN A 191 4.66 -5.27 -28.97
N PRO A 192 5.08 -5.47 -30.24
CA PRO A 192 5.37 -4.38 -31.16
C PRO A 192 4.22 -3.39 -31.28
N LEU A 193 4.53 -2.10 -31.28
CA LEU A 193 3.53 -1.06 -31.51
C LEU A 193 3.14 -1.02 -32.99
N PHE A 194 1.86 -0.89 -33.29
CA PHE A 194 1.31 -1.09 -34.65
C PHE A 194 1.96 -0.22 -35.73
N LEU A 195 2.19 1.08 -35.47
CA LEU A 195 2.78 2.00 -36.44
C LEU A 195 4.30 2.14 -36.33
N GLN A 196 4.90 1.63 -35.24
CA GLN A 196 6.33 1.69 -34.94
C GLN A 196 6.78 0.35 -34.35
N PRO A 197 6.86 -0.70 -35.19
CA PRO A 197 7.13 -2.06 -34.73
C PRO A 197 8.52 -2.26 -34.13
N GLU A 198 9.41 -1.27 -34.22
CA GLU A 198 10.69 -1.17 -33.50
C GLU A 198 10.51 -0.86 -32.01
N LEU A 199 9.42 -0.21 -31.61
CA LEU A 199 9.04 0.02 -30.21
C LEU A 199 8.22 -1.15 -29.66
N LEU A 200 8.24 -1.31 -28.33
CA LEU A 200 7.42 -2.30 -27.64
C LEU A 200 6.55 -1.63 -26.59
N GLY A 201 5.29 -2.03 -26.50
CA GLY A 201 4.41 -1.61 -25.42
C GLY A 201 3.67 -2.80 -24.82
N VAL A 202 3.28 -2.64 -23.57
CA VAL A 202 2.33 -3.55 -22.92
C VAL A 202 0.97 -3.23 -23.51
N ASN A 203 0.54 -4.10 -24.42
CA ASN A 203 -0.71 -3.92 -25.14
C ASN A 203 -1.88 -4.36 -24.25
N TYR A 204 -2.75 -3.41 -23.91
CA TYR A 204 -4.01 -3.68 -23.23
C TYR A 204 -5.15 -3.07 -24.02
N MET A 205 -6.08 -3.90 -24.46
CA MET A 205 -7.23 -3.49 -25.29
C MET A 205 -6.84 -2.68 -26.54
N GLY A 206 -5.66 -2.96 -27.13
CA GLY A 206 -5.19 -2.29 -28.34
C GLY A 206 -4.45 -0.96 -28.11
N ASN A 207 -4.17 -0.58 -26.85
CA ASN A 207 -3.46 0.64 -26.51
C ASN A 207 -2.28 0.35 -25.57
N ALA A 208 -1.18 1.08 -25.75
CA ALA A 208 -0.02 1.03 -24.86
C ALA A 208 -0.05 2.26 -23.95
N VAL A 209 -0.52 2.07 -22.72
CA VAL A 209 -0.65 3.13 -21.71
C VAL A 209 0.70 3.39 -21.04
N THR A 210 1.03 4.66 -20.86
CA THR A 210 2.35 5.09 -20.38
C THR A 210 2.65 4.60 -18.97
N THR A 211 1.68 4.69 -18.05
CA THR A 211 1.84 4.21 -16.66
C THR A 211 2.02 2.70 -16.61
N THR A 212 1.29 1.94 -17.43
CA THR A 212 1.43 0.49 -17.56
C THR A 212 2.82 0.09 -18.08
N ASN A 213 3.29 0.76 -19.14
CA ASN A 213 4.65 0.58 -19.67
C ASN A 213 5.72 0.91 -18.61
N ALA A 214 5.54 2.01 -17.89
CA ALA A 214 6.46 2.45 -16.83
C ALA A 214 6.52 1.43 -15.69
N MET A 215 5.37 0.98 -15.20
CA MET A 215 5.31 -0.03 -14.13
C MET A 215 5.92 -1.37 -14.56
N SER A 216 5.70 -1.75 -15.81
CA SER A 216 6.27 -2.98 -16.37
C SER A 216 7.79 -2.86 -16.53
N LEU A 217 8.29 -1.72 -17.00
CA LEU A 217 9.73 -1.46 -17.04
C LEU A 217 10.34 -1.51 -15.64
N MET A 218 9.69 -0.92 -14.63
CA MET A 218 10.14 -0.98 -13.24
C MET A 218 10.21 -2.42 -12.72
N ALA A 219 9.18 -3.22 -12.94
CA ALA A 219 9.13 -4.62 -12.54
C ALA A 219 10.29 -5.42 -13.17
N LEU A 220 10.45 -5.29 -14.49
CA LEU A 220 11.48 -5.99 -15.25
C LEU A 220 12.89 -5.54 -14.87
N ALA A 221 13.11 -4.25 -14.64
CA ALA A 221 14.41 -3.69 -14.27
C ALA A 221 14.94 -4.23 -12.92
N GLN A 222 14.05 -4.66 -12.02
CA GLN A 222 14.44 -5.22 -10.72
C GLN A 222 14.72 -6.72 -10.75
N LEU A 223 14.40 -7.42 -11.84
CA LEU A 223 14.64 -8.85 -11.92
C LEU A 223 16.15 -9.15 -11.96
N PRO A 224 16.63 -10.18 -11.25
CA PRO A 224 17.98 -10.70 -11.42
C PRO A 224 18.25 -11.05 -12.88
N ARG A 225 19.51 -10.90 -13.31
CA ARG A 225 19.92 -11.10 -14.71
C ARG A 225 19.51 -12.47 -15.27
N GLN A 226 19.51 -13.52 -14.44
CA GLN A 226 19.08 -14.86 -14.83
C GLN A 226 17.60 -14.91 -15.24
N GLN A 227 16.73 -14.14 -14.58
CA GLN A 227 15.30 -14.07 -14.92
C GLN A 227 15.03 -13.12 -16.10
N LEU A 228 15.91 -12.14 -16.34
CA LEU A 228 15.86 -11.32 -17.55
C LEU A 228 16.09 -12.15 -18.83
N GLU A 229 16.54 -13.39 -18.75
CA GLU A 229 16.60 -14.30 -19.91
C GLU A 229 15.20 -14.73 -20.40
N ILE A 230 14.19 -14.75 -19.52
CA ILE A 230 12.80 -15.08 -19.87
C ILE A 230 12.19 -14.00 -20.78
N VAL A 231 12.50 -12.75 -20.49
CA VAL A 231 11.95 -11.57 -21.17
C VAL A 231 12.89 -11.08 -22.27
N GLY A 232 14.20 -11.23 -22.08
CA GLY A 232 15.23 -10.72 -22.97
C GLY A 232 15.55 -9.25 -22.73
N VAL A 233 16.82 -8.96 -22.47
CA VAL A 233 17.32 -7.57 -22.25
C VAL A 233 16.98 -6.64 -23.42
N ALA A 234 17.02 -7.15 -24.66
CA ALA A 234 16.65 -6.37 -25.85
C ALA A 234 15.18 -5.93 -25.81
N GLN A 235 14.29 -6.76 -25.25
CA GLN A 235 12.87 -6.44 -25.10
C GLN A 235 12.67 -5.31 -24.08
N VAL A 236 13.36 -5.40 -22.94
CA VAL A 236 13.32 -4.36 -21.89
C VAL A 236 13.85 -3.02 -22.41
N ASN A 237 14.94 -3.03 -23.18
CA ASN A 237 15.47 -1.82 -23.83
C ASN A 237 14.44 -1.17 -24.78
N ARG A 238 13.74 -1.97 -25.59
CA ARG A 238 12.73 -1.45 -26.51
C ARG A 238 11.51 -0.88 -25.77
N LEU A 239 11.13 -1.48 -24.65
CA LEU A 239 10.10 -0.92 -23.77
C LEU A 239 10.54 0.41 -23.15
N ALA A 240 11.82 0.54 -22.76
CA ALA A 240 12.37 1.80 -22.26
C ALA A 240 12.40 2.89 -23.35
N HIS A 241 12.79 2.56 -24.59
CA HIS A 241 12.71 3.50 -25.71
C HIS A 241 11.27 3.97 -25.98
N THR A 242 10.27 3.11 -25.77
CA THR A 242 8.86 3.54 -25.86
C THR A 242 8.53 4.63 -24.86
N LEU A 243 9.03 4.58 -23.62
CA LEU A 243 8.81 5.66 -22.66
C LEU A 243 9.48 6.96 -23.09
N VAL A 244 10.70 6.89 -23.62
CA VAL A 244 11.40 8.07 -24.18
C VAL A 244 10.61 8.66 -25.34
N ASP A 245 10.07 7.82 -26.22
CA ASP A 245 9.26 8.23 -27.36
C ASP A 245 7.90 8.84 -26.97
N LEU A 246 7.37 8.47 -25.80
CA LEU A 246 6.16 9.05 -25.20
C LEU A 246 6.41 10.37 -24.47
N GLN A 247 7.67 10.80 -24.33
CA GLN A 247 8.02 12.08 -23.71
C GLN A 247 7.85 13.24 -24.70
N ASP A 248 7.18 14.31 -24.27
CA ASP A 248 7.00 15.54 -25.03
C ASP A 248 8.20 16.49 -24.83
N ASP A 249 8.27 17.58 -25.60
CA ASP A 249 9.40 18.53 -25.59
C ASP A 249 9.56 19.24 -24.24
N ASP A 250 8.47 19.48 -23.51
CA ASP A 250 8.46 20.12 -22.18
C ASP A 250 8.79 19.16 -21.03
N GLY A 251 9.11 17.90 -21.32
CA GLY A 251 9.41 16.88 -20.31
C GLY A 251 8.18 16.16 -19.75
N SER A 252 6.95 16.63 -20.07
CA SER A 252 5.73 15.88 -19.80
C SER A 252 5.65 14.61 -20.65
N PHE A 253 4.68 13.75 -20.37
CA PHE A 253 4.49 12.50 -21.10
C PHE A 253 3.05 12.38 -21.59
N TYR A 254 2.88 11.85 -22.80
CA TYR A 254 1.57 11.49 -23.31
C TYR A 254 0.95 10.36 -22.46
N PRO A 255 -0.37 10.34 -22.21
CA PRO A 255 -1.00 9.27 -21.42
C PRO A 255 -0.91 7.87 -22.07
N SER A 256 -0.81 7.82 -23.39
CA SER A 256 -0.65 6.56 -24.13
C SER A 256 -0.06 6.79 -25.52
N TYR A 257 0.33 5.71 -26.18
CA TYR A 257 0.82 5.73 -27.57
C TYR A 257 -0.18 6.35 -28.56
N TYR A 258 -1.47 6.06 -28.41
CA TYR A 258 -2.51 6.69 -29.23
C TYR A 258 -2.54 8.24 -29.08
N HIS A 259 -2.41 8.75 -27.85
CA HIS A 259 -2.39 10.19 -27.60
C HIS A 259 -1.15 10.85 -28.20
N ARG A 260 0.00 10.17 -28.13
CA ARG A 260 1.23 10.61 -28.79
C ARG A 260 1.03 10.73 -30.30
N LEU A 261 0.50 9.69 -30.95
CA LEU A 261 0.32 9.66 -32.41
C LEU A 261 -0.64 10.72 -32.93
N THR A 262 -1.65 11.06 -32.15
CA THR A 262 -2.69 12.02 -32.52
C THR A 262 -2.38 13.44 -32.05
N HIS A 263 -1.31 13.62 -31.27
CA HIS A 263 -1.01 14.85 -30.52
C HIS A 263 -2.21 15.35 -29.69
N LEU A 264 -3.13 14.45 -29.32
CA LEU A 264 -4.27 14.78 -28.47
C LEU A 264 -3.75 14.92 -27.05
N ARG A 265 -3.59 16.17 -26.63
CA ARG A 265 -3.37 16.51 -25.23
C ARG A 265 -4.69 16.43 -24.51
N THR A 266 -4.81 15.50 -23.56
CA THR A 266 -5.92 15.55 -22.60
C THR A 266 -5.82 16.85 -21.81
N SER A 267 -6.96 17.51 -21.55
CA SER A 267 -7.00 18.80 -20.86
C SER A 267 -6.42 18.76 -19.44
N ALA A 268 -6.24 17.57 -18.87
CA ALA A 268 -5.42 17.33 -17.71
C ALA A 268 -4.09 16.70 -18.15
N LYS A 269 -2.99 17.47 -18.11
CA LYS A 269 -1.66 16.88 -17.98
C LYS A 269 -1.65 16.17 -16.62
N SER A 270 -1.61 14.84 -16.60
CA SER A 270 -1.55 14.10 -15.34
C SER A 270 -0.10 14.04 -14.88
N THR A 271 0.24 14.81 -13.84
CA THR A 271 1.55 14.73 -13.15
C THR A 271 1.91 13.29 -12.79
N SER A 272 0.92 12.48 -12.42
CA SER A 272 1.09 11.04 -12.16
C SER A 272 1.66 10.28 -13.36
N VAL A 273 1.23 10.56 -14.60
CA VAL A 273 1.78 9.88 -15.80
C VAL A 273 3.26 10.20 -15.96
N ALA A 274 3.62 11.48 -15.85
CA ALA A 274 5.01 11.92 -15.95
C ALA A 274 5.88 11.36 -14.83
N ALA A 275 5.35 11.30 -13.61
CA ALA A 275 6.02 10.74 -12.45
C ALA A 275 6.35 9.25 -12.61
N HIS A 276 5.40 8.44 -13.06
CA HIS A 276 5.64 7.02 -13.32
C HIS A 276 6.73 6.79 -14.38
N ALA A 277 6.64 7.46 -15.52
CA ALA A 277 7.61 7.32 -16.60
C ALA A 277 9.01 7.78 -16.18
N THR A 278 9.10 8.91 -15.48
CA THR A 278 10.34 9.46 -14.94
C THR A 278 10.99 8.50 -13.95
N LEU A 279 10.21 7.98 -12.99
CA LEU A 279 10.68 7.02 -12.01
C LEU A 279 11.19 5.73 -12.67
N ALA A 280 10.45 5.22 -13.65
CA ALA A 280 10.83 4.01 -14.39
C ALA A 280 12.14 4.17 -15.14
N LEU A 281 12.32 5.30 -15.86
CA LEU A 281 13.54 5.60 -16.60
C LEU A 281 14.75 5.81 -15.66
N ALA A 282 14.57 6.50 -14.53
CA ALA A 282 15.61 6.70 -13.54
C ALA A 282 16.07 5.38 -12.90
N ARG A 283 15.11 4.51 -12.51
CA ARG A 283 15.42 3.17 -11.99
C ARG A 283 16.06 2.28 -13.04
N TYR A 284 15.61 2.35 -14.29
CA TYR A 284 16.21 1.60 -15.39
C TYR A 284 17.65 2.05 -15.66
N TYR A 285 17.93 3.35 -15.58
CA TYR A 285 19.31 3.87 -15.61
C TYR A 285 20.19 3.28 -14.49
N GLY A 286 19.59 2.98 -13.33
CA GLY A 286 20.23 2.28 -12.22
C GLY A 286 20.91 0.98 -12.63
N VAL A 287 20.27 0.20 -13.51
CA VAL A 287 20.74 -1.11 -13.97
C VAL A 287 21.34 -1.10 -15.38
N ASN A 288 20.99 -0.11 -16.20
CA ASN A 288 21.49 0.09 -17.55
C ASN A 288 21.98 1.54 -17.70
N LYS A 289 23.29 1.75 -17.63
CA LYS A 289 23.91 3.09 -17.56
C LYS A 289 23.95 3.87 -18.89
N THR A 290 22.97 3.69 -19.76
CA THR A 290 22.85 4.46 -21.01
C THR A 290 22.36 5.88 -20.73
N ALA A 291 23.06 6.88 -21.27
CA ALA A 291 22.80 8.30 -20.98
C ALA A 291 21.39 8.77 -21.39
N GLU A 292 20.82 8.18 -22.44
CA GLU A 292 19.46 8.50 -22.92
C GLU A 292 18.41 8.39 -21.80
N TRP A 293 18.49 7.36 -20.96
CA TRP A 293 17.51 7.12 -19.90
C TRP A 293 17.53 8.21 -18.83
N ILE A 294 18.72 8.60 -18.37
CA ILE A 294 18.85 9.62 -17.33
C ILE A 294 18.57 11.02 -17.87
N ILE A 295 18.86 11.29 -19.16
CA ILE A 295 18.50 12.55 -19.81
C ILE A 295 16.97 12.69 -19.89
N ALA A 296 16.27 11.65 -20.34
CA ALA A 296 14.81 11.65 -20.38
C ALA A 296 14.20 11.75 -18.98
N ALA A 297 14.73 11.00 -18.00
CA ALA A 297 14.28 11.10 -16.62
C ALA A 297 14.51 12.51 -16.03
N ARG A 298 15.64 13.15 -16.31
CA ARG A 298 15.92 14.51 -15.84
C ARG A 298 14.91 15.52 -16.38
N ARG A 299 14.58 15.47 -17.67
CA ARG A 299 13.54 16.33 -18.27
C ARG A 299 12.17 16.13 -17.61
N GLY A 300 11.83 14.87 -17.32
CA GLY A 300 10.61 14.54 -16.58
C GLY A 300 10.61 15.08 -15.16
N ALA A 301 11.73 14.99 -14.44
CA ALA A 301 11.87 15.56 -13.10
C ALA A 301 11.76 17.10 -13.12
N ASP A 302 12.38 17.77 -14.10
CA ASP A 302 12.26 19.22 -14.25
C ASP A 302 10.80 19.65 -14.45
N TYR A 303 10.04 18.94 -15.30
CA TYR A 303 8.60 19.17 -15.48
C TYR A 303 7.81 18.98 -14.17
N LEU A 304 8.10 17.92 -13.40
CA LEU A 304 7.40 17.64 -12.13
C LEU A 304 7.68 18.71 -11.08
N ILE A 305 8.91 19.23 -11.03
CA ILE A 305 9.28 20.33 -10.13
C ILE A 305 8.52 21.60 -10.51
N GLU A 306 8.47 21.96 -11.80
CA GLU A 306 7.71 23.12 -12.27
C GLU A 306 6.21 23.01 -11.91
N GLU A 307 5.61 21.83 -12.05
CA GLU A 307 4.21 21.60 -11.67
C GLU A 307 3.97 21.68 -10.16
N PHE A 308 4.92 21.21 -9.35
CA PHE A 308 4.87 21.36 -7.89
C PHE A 308 5.00 22.82 -7.48
N GLU A 309 5.95 23.57 -8.04
CA GLU A 309 6.11 25.00 -7.78
C GLU A 309 4.85 25.80 -8.17
N ARG A 310 4.14 25.36 -9.21
CA ARG A 310 2.91 25.98 -9.70
C ARG A 310 1.69 25.69 -8.82
N THR A 311 1.57 24.47 -8.30
CA THR A 311 0.35 24.00 -7.60
C THR A 311 0.49 23.92 -6.09
N GLY A 312 1.70 23.72 -5.58
CA GLY A 312 1.98 23.33 -4.21
C GLY A 312 1.57 21.89 -3.86
N ASP A 313 1.13 21.09 -4.84
CA ASP A 313 0.63 19.73 -4.60
C ASP A 313 1.79 18.73 -4.59
N ALA A 314 2.10 18.20 -3.39
CA ALA A 314 3.16 17.22 -3.19
C ALA A 314 2.65 15.80 -3.47
N ASP A 315 2.42 15.49 -4.75
CA ASP A 315 2.03 14.15 -5.19
C ASP A 315 3.14 13.11 -4.85
N PRO A 316 2.81 11.96 -4.21
CA PRO A 316 3.80 10.97 -3.79
C PRO A 316 4.62 10.36 -4.94
N TRP A 317 4.02 10.20 -6.13
CA TRP A 317 4.74 9.68 -7.29
C TRP A 317 5.79 10.68 -7.78
N SER A 318 5.43 11.95 -7.82
CA SER A 318 6.31 13.04 -8.22
C SER A 318 7.54 13.13 -7.32
N LEU A 319 7.35 13.05 -6.00
CA LEU A 319 8.46 13.01 -5.05
C LEU A 319 9.37 11.80 -5.33
N GLN A 320 8.81 10.58 -5.44
CA GLN A 320 9.62 9.38 -5.71
C GLN A 320 10.44 9.52 -7.00
N ALA A 321 9.84 10.05 -8.05
CA ALA A 321 10.49 10.24 -9.35
C ALA A 321 11.66 11.22 -9.26
N VAL A 322 11.45 12.39 -8.67
CA VAL A 322 12.49 13.42 -8.51
C VAL A 322 13.62 12.91 -7.61
N ALA A 323 13.28 12.23 -6.50
CA ALA A 323 14.25 11.64 -5.60
C ALA A 323 15.11 10.55 -6.27
N GLU A 324 14.50 9.68 -7.09
CA GLU A 324 15.27 8.68 -7.82
C GLU A 324 16.23 9.33 -8.84
N VAL A 325 15.81 10.39 -9.55
CA VAL A 325 16.71 11.11 -10.46
C VAL A 325 17.89 11.71 -9.69
N ASP A 326 17.65 12.35 -8.54
CA ASP A 326 18.72 12.89 -7.69
C ASP A 326 19.68 11.80 -7.18
N LEU A 327 19.14 10.65 -6.75
CA LEU A 327 19.95 9.52 -6.33
C LEU A 327 20.86 8.98 -7.44
N GLN A 328 20.47 9.10 -8.71
CA GLN A 328 21.29 8.68 -9.85
C GLN A 328 22.22 9.79 -10.36
N ALA A 329 21.76 11.04 -10.37
CA ALA A 329 22.45 12.21 -10.89
C ALA A 329 22.15 13.46 -10.00
N PRO A 330 22.87 13.60 -8.87
CA PRO A 330 22.58 14.63 -7.87
C PRO A 330 22.62 16.04 -8.40
N ASP A 331 21.70 16.88 -7.93
CA ASP A 331 21.60 18.29 -8.30
C ASP A 331 20.87 19.09 -7.21
N GLU A 332 21.36 20.28 -6.90
CA GLU A 332 20.82 21.11 -5.82
C GLU A 332 19.33 21.47 -6.01
N LYS A 333 18.88 21.66 -7.26
CA LYS A 333 17.46 21.90 -7.58
C LYS A 333 16.62 20.67 -7.26
N LEU A 334 17.10 19.48 -7.63
CA LEU A 334 16.39 18.22 -7.37
C LEU A 334 16.31 17.95 -5.86
N GLU A 335 17.44 18.03 -5.15
CA GLU A 335 17.50 17.85 -3.70
C GLU A 335 16.52 18.79 -2.97
N SER A 336 16.55 20.08 -3.32
CA SER A 336 15.66 21.09 -2.71
C SER A 336 14.19 20.77 -2.94
N ALA A 337 13.82 20.36 -4.16
CA ALA A 337 12.45 19.98 -4.48
C ALA A 337 12.00 18.72 -3.73
N VAL A 338 12.87 17.71 -3.58
CA VAL A 338 12.57 16.50 -2.82
C VAL A 338 12.18 16.83 -1.38
N PHE A 339 12.95 17.70 -0.71
CA PHE A 339 12.65 18.07 0.68
C PHE A 339 11.40 18.93 0.79
N ALA A 340 11.18 19.88 -0.13
CA ALA A 340 9.96 20.68 -0.15
C ALA A 340 8.69 19.83 -0.35
N MET A 341 8.74 18.83 -1.25
CA MET A 341 7.64 17.88 -1.44
C MET A 341 7.46 16.98 -0.20
N ALA A 342 8.56 16.52 0.41
CA ALA A 342 8.51 15.69 1.61
C ALA A 342 7.83 16.43 2.78
N ASP A 343 8.15 17.71 2.99
CA ASP A 343 7.51 18.56 4.00
C ASP A 343 6.00 18.66 3.79
N GLY A 344 5.56 18.83 2.53
CA GLY A 344 4.15 18.82 2.16
C GLY A 344 3.45 17.52 2.55
N ILE A 345 4.04 16.37 2.22
CA ILE A 345 3.51 15.06 2.57
C ILE A 345 3.48 14.84 4.09
N MET A 346 4.54 15.22 4.81
CA MET A 346 4.61 15.06 6.27
C MET A 346 3.55 15.89 6.99
N GLY A 347 3.21 17.08 6.48
CA GLY A 347 2.13 17.92 7.03
C GLY A 347 0.75 17.27 7.00
N GLU A 348 0.52 16.34 6.06
CA GLU A 348 -0.73 15.60 5.92
C GLU A 348 -0.81 14.35 6.81
N GLN A 349 0.28 13.93 7.44
CA GLN A 349 0.31 12.73 8.27
C GLN A 349 -0.36 12.98 9.63
N TYR A 350 -1.10 11.99 10.12
CA TYR A 350 -1.58 11.97 11.50
C TYR A 350 -0.44 11.59 12.45
N THR A 351 -0.20 12.42 13.45
CA THR A 351 0.77 12.21 14.54
C THR A 351 0.05 11.84 15.83
N PRO A 352 0.77 11.40 16.88
CA PRO A 352 0.19 11.20 18.19
C PRO A 352 -0.55 12.44 18.75
N GLU A 353 -0.10 13.64 18.39
CA GLU A 353 -0.59 14.93 18.89
C GLU A 353 -1.84 15.44 18.16
N ASP A 354 -2.02 15.11 16.88
CA ASP A 354 -3.08 15.68 16.02
C ASP A 354 -4.13 14.66 15.52
N ARG A 355 -4.04 13.41 15.97
CA ARG A 355 -5.00 12.34 15.62
C ARG A 355 -6.34 12.46 16.34
N ASP A 356 -7.40 12.14 15.61
CA ASP A 356 -8.74 11.95 16.20
C ASP A 356 -8.88 10.63 16.97
N TYR A 357 -8.17 9.59 16.52
CA TYR A 357 -8.24 8.23 17.07
C TYR A 357 -6.85 7.60 17.12
N LEU A 358 -6.64 6.67 18.05
CA LEU A 358 -5.33 6.07 18.34
C LEU A 358 -4.71 5.44 17.08
N ASP A 359 -5.52 4.71 16.33
CA ASP A 359 -5.13 3.95 15.15
C ASP A 359 -5.02 4.79 13.87
N TYR A 360 -5.20 6.11 13.95
CA TYR A 360 -4.95 6.98 12.80
C TYR A 360 -3.48 7.36 12.66
N THR A 361 -2.68 7.25 13.73
CA THR A 361 -1.25 7.61 13.69
C THR A 361 -0.53 6.90 12.57
N GLY A 362 0.26 7.66 11.80
CA GLY A 362 0.98 7.15 10.63
C GLY A 362 0.16 7.13 9.35
N GLY A 363 -1.17 7.09 9.45
CA GLY A 363 -2.08 7.33 8.33
C GLY A 363 -2.07 8.81 7.90
N PHE A 364 -2.74 9.12 6.80
CA PHE A 364 -2.76 10.47 6.22
C PHE A 364 -4.18 11.04 6.13
N LYS A 365 -4.28 12.37 6.18
CA LYS A 365 -5.53 13.15 6.24
C LYS A 365 -6.32 13.19 4.91
N ASN A 366 -6.20 12.17 4.07
CA ASN A 366 -6.89 12.09 2.77
C ASN A 366 -8.32 11.52 2.90
N ASN A 367 -8.55 10.69 3.92
CA ASN A 367 -9.82 10.03 4.20
C ASN A 367 -10.03 9.86 5.71
N ARG A 368 -11.28 9.61 6.11
CA ARG A 368 -11.63 9.28 7.50
C ARG A 368 -12.50 8.01 7.53
N PRO A 369 -11.98 6.88 8.01
CA PRO A 369 -10.61 6.65 8.47
C PRO A 369 -9.56 6.75 7.35
N PRO A 370 -8.26 6.92 7.69
CA PRO A 370 -7.17 6.88 6.72
C PRO A 370 -7.17 5.57 5.92
N ARG A 371 -6.77 5.65 4.64
CA ARG A 371 -6.64 4.48 3.75
C ARG A 371 -5.21 3.94 3.74
N THR A 372 -5.07 2.62 3.58
CA THR A 372 -3.77 1.94 3.55
C THR A 372 -2.96 2.28 2.31
N LEU A 373 -3.57 2.27 1.11
CA LEU A 373 -2.88 2.67 -0.13
C LEU A 373 -2.26 4.07 -0.03
N SER A 374 -3.00 5.02 0.53
CA SER A 374 -2.50 6.38 0.73
C SER A 374 -1.33 6.45 1.70
N ALA A 375 -1.36 5.63 2.75
CA ALA A 375 -0.26 5.55 3.71
C ALA A 375 0.97 4.90 3.07
N ALA A 376 0.78 3.84 2.29
CA ALA A 376 1.87 3.14 1.61
C ALA A 376 2.56 4.01 0.55
N LEU A 377 1.79 4.65 -0.35
CA LEU A 377 2.33 5.55 -1.37
C LEU A 377 3.16 6.70 -0.79
N ARG A 378 2.64 7.34 0.26
CA ARG A 378 3.33 8.45 0.94
C ARG A 378 4.53 7.96 1.73
N ALA A 379 4.47 6.78 2.35
CA ALA A 379 5.63 6.17 2.99
C ALA A 379 6.75 5.86 1.99
N GLU A 380 6.44 5.30 0.80
CA GLU A 380 7.44 5.11 -0.26
C GLU A 380 8.09 6.43 -0.69
N ALA A 381 7.31 7.49 -0.82
CA ALA A 381 7.83 8.82 -1.11
C ALA A 381 8.77 9.34 0.00
N LEU A 382 8.35 9.26 1.26
CA LEU A 382 9.19 9.68 2.38
C LEU A 382 10.46 8.82 2.53
N ILE A 383 10.41 7.53 2.19
CA ILE A 383 11.59 6.66 2.11
C ILE A 383 12.55 7.14 1.01
N ALA A 384 12.04 7.56 -0.15
CA ALA A 384 12.86 8.12 -1.23
C ALA A 384 13.56 9.41 -0.77
N ALA A 385 12.83 10.31 -0.09
CA ALA A 385 13.41 11.52 0.51
C ALA A 385 14.46 11.18 1.59
N PHE A 386 14.19 10.18 2.46
CA PHE A 386 15.15 9.70 3.45
C PHE A 386 16.46 9.24 2.81
N LYS A 387 16.39 8.52 1.67
CA LYS A 387 17.57 8.06 0.93
C LYS A 387 18.37 9.22 0.36
N VAL A 388 17.71 10.25 -0.18
CA VAL A 388 18.35 11.49 -0.65
C VAL A 388 19.05 12.20 0.52
N ALA A 389 18.35 12.42 1.64
CA ALA A 389 18.90 13.03 2.85
C ALA A 389 20.14 12.28 3.36
N LYS A 390 20.06 10.95 3.46
CA LYS A 390 21.19 10.11 3.89
C LYS A 390 22.39 10.25 2.96
N LYS A 391 22.17 10.17 1.64
CA LYS A 391 23.24 10.31 0.64
C LYS A 391 23.90 11.70 0.68
N ALA A 392 23.11 12.75 0.91
CA ALA A 392 23.57 14.13 1.01
C ALA A 392 24.17 14.49 2.39
N GLY A 393 24.14 13.58 3.37
CA GLY A 393 24.60 13.85 4.73
C GLY A 393 23.72 14.86 5.50
N LYS A 394 22.43 14.95 5.15
CA LYS A 394 21.44 15.81 5.81
C LYS A 394 20.80 15.10 7.00
N PRO A 395 20.17 15.83 7.94
CA PRO A 395 19.41 15.22 9.03
C PRO A 395 18.29 14.31 8.50
N THR A 396 18.20 13.09 9.02
CA THR A 396 17.23 12.07 8.60
C THR A 396 16.18 11.73 9.65
N HIS A 397 16.34 12.22 10.89
CA HIS A 397 15.53 11.80 12.04
C HIS A 397 14.03 11.99 11.81
N GLU A 398 13.60 13.16 11.37
CA GLU A 398 12.17 13.44 11.16
C GLU A 398 11.60 12.57 10.04
N LEU A 399 12.28 12.46 8.90
CA LEU A 399 11.87 11.57 7.81
C LEU A 399 11.75 10.11 8.29
N ALA A 400 12.73 9.64 9.07
CA ALA A 400 12.72 8.30 9.62
C ALA A 400 11.52 8.07 10.54
N GLU A 401 11.25 9.00 11.46
CA GLU A 401 10.10 8.92 12.37
C GLU A 401 8.78 8.83 11.60
N ARG A 402 8.61 9.66 10.56
CA ARG A 402 7.39 9.72 9.74
C ARG A 402 7.17 8.44 8.93
N VAL A 403 8.25 7.91 8.34
CA VAL A 403 8.22 6.60 7.68
C VAL A 403 7.80 5.53 8.67
N LEU A 404 8.44 5.46 9.85
CA LEU A 404 8.18 4.40 10.81
C LEU A 404 6.76 4.48 11.41
N MET A 405 6.18 5.67 11.55
CA MET A 405 4.76 5.80 11.90
C MET A 405 3.86 5.23 10.80
N ALA A 406 4.09 5.57 9.53
CA ALA A 406 3.32 5.02 8.42
C ALA A 406 3.48 3.49 8.29
N THR A 407 4.68 2.98 8.51
CA THR A 407 4.95 1.54 8.55
C THR A 407 4.16 0.86 9.68
N ALA A 408 4.10 1.46 10.87
CA ALA A 408 3.27 0.95 11.98
C ALA A 408 1.79 0.87 11.59
N PHE A 409 1.28 1.91 10.92
CA PHE A 409 -0.10 1.96 10.43
C PHE A 409 -0.39 0.81 9.45
N LEU A 410 0.52 0.55 8.51
CA LEU A 410 0.38 -0.54 7.54
C LEU A 410 0.46 -1.91 8.20
N LEU A 411 1.39 -2.13 9.14
CA LEU A 411 1.47 -3.37 9.92
C LEU A 411 0.16 -3.65 10.67
N ASN A 412 -0.44 -2.64 11.28
CA ASN A 412 -1.76 -2.76 11.92
C ASN A 412 -2.87 -3.16 10.93
N ALA A 413 -2.73 -2.79 9.66
CA ALA A 413 -3.68 -3.13 8.62
C ALA A 413 -3.44 -4.48 7.94
N GLN A 414 -2.23 -5.05 8.05
CA GLN A 414 -1.93 -6.39 7.57
C GLN A 414 -2.71 -7.45 8.35
N TYR A 415 -3.29 -8.43 7.67
CA TYR A 415 -4.00 -9.52 8.31
C TYR A 415 -3.05 -10.49 9.02
N HIS A 416 -3.37 -10.76 10.28
CA HIS A 416 -2.72 -11.72 11.17
C HIS A 416 -3.76 -12.32 12.14
N VAL A 417 -3.34 -13.26 12.99
CA VAL A 417 -4.23 -13.97 13.93
C VAL A 417 -5.03 -13.03 14.87
N GLY A 418 -4.45 -11.88 15.23
CA GLY A 418 -5.02 -10.90 16.15
C GLY A 418 -6.00 -9.90 15.52
N ASN A 419 -6.18 -9.93 14.19
CA ASN A 419 -7.14 -9.06 13.50
C ASN A 419 -7.91 -9.74 12.35
N GLY A 420 -7.61 -11.00 12.03
CA GLY A 420 -8.31 -11.79 11.01
C GLY A 420 -9.38 -12.73 11.57
N TYR A 421 -9.54 -12.83 12.90
CA TYR A 421 -10.38 -13.85 13.56
C TYR A 421 -11.86 -13.88 13.15
N TYR A 422 -12.38 -12.81 12.53
CA TYR A 422 -13.78 -12.70 12.10
C TYR A 422 -13.98 -13.08 10.62
N LEU A 423 -12.89 -13.30 9.88
CA LEU A 423 -12.94 -13.67 8.47
C LEU A 423 -13.45 -15.10 8.31
N ARG A 424 -13.99 -15.41 7.13
CA ARG A 424 -14.51 -16.75 6.84
C ARG A 424 -13.39 -17.80 6.73
N ARG A 425 -12.25 -17.40 6.15
CA ARG A 425 -11.04 -18.21 5.97
C ARG A 425 -9.80 -17.38 6.33
N PRO A 426 -9.58 -17.12 7.63
CA PRO A 426 -8.57 -16.17 8.10
C PRO A 426 -7.16 -16.48 7.61
N GLU A 427 -6.81 -17.77 7.53
CA GLU A 427 -5.51 -18.25 7.07
C GLU A 427 -5.18 -17.87 5.63
N GLU A 428 -6.19 -17.70 4.77
CA GLU A 428 -6.00 -17.34 3.37
C GLU A 428 -5.67 -15.86 3.21
N ALA A 429 -6.25 -15.02 4.07
CA ALA A 429 -6.01 -13.58 4.12
C ALA A 429 -4.68 -13.20 4.79
N TYR A 430 -4.05 -14.09 5.57
CA TYR A 430 -2.82 -13.76 6.29
C TYR A 430 -1.70 -13.26 5.38
N GLY A 431 -1.12 -12.12 5.77
CA GLY A 431 -0.12 -11.39 4.99
C GLY A 431 -0.70 -10.33 4.07
N ALA A 432 -1.98 -10.43 3.70
CA ALA A 432 -2.66 -9.40 2.92
C ALA A 432 -2.90 -8.13 3.73
N VAL A 433 -3.21 -7.03 3.06
CA VAL A 433 -3.44 -5.73 3.70
C VAL A 433 -4.86 -5.28 3.40
N ARG A 434 -5.55 -4.85 4.46
CA ARG A 434 -6.91 -4.30 4.36
C ARG A 434 -6.92 -3.01 3.56
N TYR A 435 -8.00 -2.74 2.85
CA TYR A 435 -8.21 -1.49 2.13
C TYR A 435 -8.25 -0.25 3.06
N SER A 436 -8.81 -0.42 4.26
CA SER A 436 -8.75 0.60 5.31
C SER A 436 -8.96 0.00 6.70
N LEU A 437 -8.90 0.83 7.75
CA LEU A 437 -9.17 0.40 9.14
C LEU A 437 -10.57 -0.22 9.36
N ILE A 438 -11.51 0.00 8.44
CA ILE A 438 -12.91 -0.44 8.55
C ILE A 438 -13.39 -1.18 7.32
N ASP A 439 -12.53 -1.37 6.33
CA ASP A 439 -12.85 -2.03 5.07
C ASP A 439 -11.95 -3.25 4.93
N PRO A 440 -12.51 -4.48 5.09
CA PRO A 440 -11.72 -5.70 5.13
C PRO A 440 -11.31 -6.19 3.76
N THR A 441 -11.75 -5.56 2.67
CA THR A 441 -11.37 -5.93 1.31
C THR A 441 -9.86 -5.90 1.13
N ILE A 442 -9.38 -6.79 0.28
CA ILE A 442 -7.98 -6.89 -0.11
C ILE A 442 -7.90 -6.52 -1.58
N ASP A 443 -7.04 -5.58 -1.90
CA ASP A 443 -6.72 -5.14 -3.25
C ASP A 443 -5.22 -5.39 -3.49
N VAL A 444 -4.89 -5.89 -4.69
CA VAL A 444 -3.52 -6.21 -5.09
C VAL A 444 -2.58 -5.00 -5.06
N ASP A 445 -3.09 -3.79 -5.30
CA ASP A 445 -2.32 -2.54 -5.28
C ASP A 445 -1.92 -2.18 -3.83
N GLU A 446 -2.88 -2.21 -2.89
CA GLU A 446 -2.68 -1.98 -1.46
C GLU A 446 -1.57 -2.87 -0.89
N ILE A 447 -1.66 -4.19 -1.10
CA ILE A 447 -0.68 -5.14 -0.58
C ILE A 447 0.68 -4.97 -1.25
N SER A 448 0.73 -4.69 -2.55
CA SER A 448 1.98 -4.50 -3.28
C SER A 448 2.74 -3.30 -2.76
N HIS A 449 2.05 -2.16 -2.59
CA HIS A 449 2.63 -0.95 -2.02
C HIS A 449 3.06 -1.14 -0.57
N ALA A 450 2.23 -1.75 0.27
CA ALA A 450 2.59 -2.03 1.66
C ALA A 450 3.82 -2.95 1.77
N MET A 451 3.91 -3.99 0.94
CA MET A 451 5.07 -4.89 0.90
C MET A 451 6.36 -4.16 0.52
N ILE A 452 6.30 -3.23 -0.44
CA ILE A 452 7.45 -2.39 -0.81
C ILE A 452 7.89 -1.55 0.40
N VAL A 453 6.95 -0.96 1.14
CA VAL A 453 7.26 -0.22 2.37
C VAL A 453 7.91 -1.11 3.41
N TYR A 454 7.38 -2.31 3.68
CA TYR A 454 7.99 -3.24 4.65
C TYR A 454 9.43 -3.58 4.29
N CYS A 455 9.70 -3.85 3.00
CA CYS A 455 11.06 -4.12 2.53
C CYS A 455 11.98 -2.92 2.76
N GLN A 456 11.56 -1.72 2.36
CA GLN A 456 12.44 -0.55 2.35
C GLN A 456 12.55 0.16 3.71
N ALA A 457 11.58 -0.03 4.61
CA ALA A 457 11.62 0.52 5.97
C ALA A 457 12.70 -0.16 6.85
N PHE A 458 13.23 -1.32 6.43
CA PHE A 458 14.37 -1.98 7.06
C PHE A 458 15.55 -1.02 7.25
N ASP A 459 15.98 -0.36 6.17
CA ASP A 459 17.13 0.56 6.19
C ASP A 459 16.89 1.76 7.12
N VAL A 460 15.63 2.20 7.20
CA VAL A 460 15.21 3.33 8.03
C VAL A 460 15.21 2.96 9.51
N LEU A 461 14.65 1.79 9.84
CA LEU A 461 14.61 1.29 11.22
C LEU A 461 16.02 0.98 11.73
N TRP A 462 16.86 0.37 10.88
CA TRP A 462 18.26 0.10 11.19
C TRP A 462 19.06 1.39 11.44
N GLU A 463 18.92 2.40 10.58
CA GLU A 463 19.60 3.68 10.79
C GLU A 463 19.18 4.33 12.13
N ARG A 464 17.88 4.29 12.44
CA ARG A 464 17.35 4.82 13.70
C ARG A 464 17.91 4.09 14.92
N SER A 465 18.07 2.75 14.85
CA SER A 465 18.61 1.97 15.96
C SER A 465 20.12 2.14 16.16
N GLN A 466 20.81 2.76 15.20
CA GLN A 466 22.24 3.11 15.31
C GLN A 466 22.45 4.61 15.59
N GLY A 467 21.40 5.43 15.58
CA GLY A 467 21.46 6.89 15.73
C GLY A 467 21.38 7.39 17.19
N PRO A 468 21.63 8.70 17.43
CA PRO A 468 21.47 9.28 18.77
C PRO A 468 20.02 9.15 19.25
N GLY A 469 19.84 8.50 20.42
CA GLY A 469 18.51 8.19 20.98
C GLY A 469 17.98 6.80 20.64
N ALA A 470 18.80 5.91 20.06
CA ALA A 470 18.49 4.50 19.95
C ALA A 470 18.21 3.90 21.35
N PRO A 471 17.11 3.15 21.56
CA PRO A 471 16.99 2.31 22.74
C PRO A 471 18.12 1.28 22.72
N ASP A 472 18.76 1.03 23.87
CA ASP A 472 19.70 -0.09 24.02
C ASP A 472 18.98 -1.35 23.51
N LEU A 473 19.41 -1.86 22.36
CA LEU A 473 18.97 -3.17 21.91
C LEU A 473 19.45 -4.17 22.98
N PRO A 474 18.61 -5.11 23.43
CA PRO A 474 19.10 -6.16 24.31
C PRO A 474 20.29 -6.82 23.63
N ASP A 475 21.43 -6.87 24.33
CA ASP A 475 22.58 -7.63 23.86
C ASP A 475 22.09 -9.01 23.46
N ASP A 476 22.38 -9.38 22.22
CA ASP A 476 22.12 -10.69 21.64
C ASP A 476 23.12 -11.70 22.24
N ASP A 477 23.12 -11.81 23.58
CA ASP A 477 23.79 -12.90 24.30
C ASP A 477 22.91 -14.14 24.15
N ASN A 478 23.13 -14.77 22.99
CA ASN A 478 22.87 -16.16 22.70
C ASN A 478 23.57 -17.05 23.74
N ASP A 479 22.96 -17.22 24.92
CA ASP A 479 23.15 -18.40 25.75
C ASP A 479 21.84 -19.21 25.77
N THR A 480 21.49 -19.72 24.58
CA THR A 480 20.58 -20.85 24.49
C THR A 480 21.38 -22.09 24.84
N THR A 481 21.25 -22.53 26.09
CA THR A 481 21.54 -23.91 26.51
C THR A 481 20.79 -24.85 25.57
N ARG A 482 21.52 -25.39 24.58
CA ARG A 482 21.13 -26.55 23.79
C ARG A 482 20.94 -27.72 24.75
N GLY A 483 19.69 -28.13 24.94
CA GLY A 483 19.37 -29.45 25.44
C GLY A 483 19.77 -30.48 24.40
N ASP A 484 20.98 -31.02 24.54
CA ASP A 484 21.41 -32.22 23.80
C ASP A 484 20.68 -33.43 24.40
N GLU A 485 19.61 -33.87 23.71
CA GLU A 485 19.14 -35.24 23.79
C GLU A 485 20.16 -36.13 23.06
N THR A 486 21.13 -36.66 23.80
CA THR A 486 21.89 -37.85 23.38
C THR A 486 21.63 -38.97 24.36
N ALA A 487 20.69 -39.84 23.96
CA ALA A 487 20.54 -41.16 24.55
C ALA A 487 21.68 -42.05 24.04
N THR A 488 22.67 -42.32 24.89
CA THR A 488 23.53 -43.51 24.77
C THR A 488 23.74 -44.15 26.14
N THR A 489 23.43 -45.44 26.14
CA THR A 489 23.65 -46.49 27.13
C THR A 489 25.11 -46.61 27.59
N GLU A 490 25.35 -46.86 28.89
CA GLU A 490 26.00 -48.08 29.45
C GLU A 490 26.65 -47.89 30.84
N THR A 491 26.33 -48.82 31.76
CA THR A 491 27.14 -49.44 32.84
C THR A 491 27.86 -48.54 33.87
N GLY A 492 27.43 -48.48 35.14
CA GLY A 492 27.82 -49.41 36.25
C GLY A 492 28.73 -48.67 37.26
N PRO A 493 29.05 -49.17 38.48
CA PRO A 493 28.60 -50.37 39.19
C PRO A 493 27.50 -50.13 40.25
#